data_AF-A0A3G2T9N3-F1
#
_entry.id   AF-A0A3G2T9N3-F1
#
_cell.length_a   1.000
_cell.length_b   1.000
_cell.length_c   1.000
_cell.angle_alpha   90.00
_cell.angle_beta   90.00
_cell.angle_gamma   90.00
#
_symmetry.space_group_name_H-M   'P 1'
#
loop_
_entity.id
_entity.type
_entity.pdbx_description
1 polymer ?
#
loop_
_entity_poly.entity_id
_entity_poly.type
_entity_poly.pdbx_seq_one_letter_code
_entity_poly.pdbx_strand_id
1 'polypeptide(L)'
;MKNLHFIGFLLLGLAFLLYYLLPEFSFVKLFEPISLMGILAGIGIGLIIGGIVGYVSKGSALKEEHRRRELAQLRKEKEELEKQALANQHAAEKLKNENPQNFY
;
A
#
# COMPACT_ATOMS: atom_id res chain seq x y z
N MET A 1 0.53 -6.13 6.92
CA MET A 1 0.30 -5.88 8.37
C MET A 1 0.21 -7.16 9.18
N LYS A 2 -0.58 -8.17 8.79
CA LYS A 2 -0.90 -9.37 9.61
C LYS A 2 0.32 -10.20 10.05
N ASN A 3 1.31 -10.38 9.17
CA ASN A 3 2.51 -11.18 9.48
C ASN A 3 3.52 -10.45 10.37
N LEU A 4 3.57 -9.10 10.31
CA LEU A 4 4.54 -8.33 11.09
C LEU A 4 4.16 -8.31 12.58
N HIS A 5 2.87 -8.15 12.88
CA HIS A 5 2.39 -8.28 14.25
C HIS A 5 2.61 -9.70 14.80
N PHE A 6 2.37 -10.73 13.98
CA PHE A 6 2.63 -12.12 14.37
C PHE A 6 4.11 -12.35 14.74
N ILE A 7 5.05 -11.89 13.92
CA ILE A 7 6.48 -12.00 14.19
C ILE A 7 6.87 -11.22 15.44
N GLY A 8 6.31 -10.02 15.64
CA GLY A 8 6.54 -9.22 16.84
C GLY A 8 6.10 -9.94 18.12
N PHE A 9 4.87 -10.48 18.14
CA PHE A 9 4.38 -11.26 19.28
C PHE A 9 5.14 -12.56 19.49
N LEU A 10 5.55 -13.23 18.40
CA LEU A 10 6.37 -14.44 18.47
C LEU A 10 7.71 -14.16 19.15
N LEU A 11 8.43 -13.12 18.71
CA LEU A 11 9.72 -12.74 19.28
C LEU A 11 9.58 -12.26 20.74
N LEU A 12 8.51 -11.53 21.06
CA LEU A 12 8.23 -11.10 22.43
C LEU A 12 7.93 -12.28 23.36
N GLY A 13 7.15 -13.24 22.89
CA GLY A 13 6.91 -14.50 23.60
C GLY A 13 8.18 -15.32 23.76
N LEU A 14 9.04 -15.37 22.74
CA LEU A 14 10.34 -16.05 22.80
C LEU A 14 11.27 -15.40 23.83
N ALA A 15 11.34 -14.06 23.86
CA ALA A 15 12.13 -13.32 24.84
C ALA A 15 11.66 -13.61 26.27
N PHE A 16 10.36 -13.65 26.50
CA PHE A 16 9.78 -14.00 27.80
C PHE A 16 10.07 -15.45 28.19
N LEU A 17 9.95 -16.40 27.24
CA LEU A 17 10.26 -17.81 27.46
C LEU A 17 11.74 -18.01 27.83
N LEU A 18 12.65 -17.37 27.08
CA LEU A 18 14.08 -17.41 27.37
C LEU A 18 14.38 -16.84 28.75
N TYR A 19 13.75 -15.72 29.10
CA TYR A 19 13.90 -15.11 30.42
C TYR A 19 13.37 -16.00 31.55
N TYR A 20 12.26 -16.69 31.33
CA TYR A 20 11.67 -17.63 32.30
C TYR A 20 12.55 -18.87 32.54
N LEU A 21 13.29 -19.32 31.51
CA LEU A 21 14.22 -20.45 31.61
C LEU A 21 15.51 -20.11 32.37
N LEU A 22 15.79 -18.85 32.69
CA LEU A 22 16.96 -18.49 33.48
C LEU A 22 16.81 -18.99 34.93
N PRO A 23 17.85 -19.62 35.51
CA PRO A 23 17.81 -20.14 36.89
C PRO A 23 17.55 -19.06 37.95
N GLU A 24 17.94 -17.82 37.65
CA GLU A 24 17.78 -16.66 38.53
C GLU A 24 16.57 -15.78 38.16
N PHE A 25 15.55 -16.38 37.53
CA PHE A 25 14.33 -15.67 37.17
C PHE A 25 13.70 -15.02 38.41
N SER A 26 13.48 -13.71 38.33
CA SER A 26 12.77 -12.94 39.35
C SER A 26 12.07 -11.77 38.68
N PHE A 27 10.80 -11.54 39.02
CA PHE A 27 10.05 -10.38 38.55
C PHE A 27 10.71 -9.06 38.94
N VAL A 28 11.46 -9.02 40.05
CA VAL A 28 12.17 -7.82 40.51
C VAL A 28 13.30 -7.44 39.56
N LYS A 29 13.98 -8.43 38.96
CA LYS A 29 15.09 -8.21 38.02
C LYS A 29 14.64 -7.55 36.71
N LEU A 30 13.37 -7.66 36.34
CA LEU A 30 12.83 -6.94 35.18
C LEU A 30 12.88 -5.41 35.37
N PHE A 31 12.83 -4.95 36.61
CA PHE A 31 12.90 -3.54 36.98
C PHE A 31 14.32 -3.07 37.31
N GLU A 32 15.33 -3.95 37.19
CA GLU A 32 16.72 -3.51 37.31
C GLU A 32 17.10 -2.61 36.12
N PRO A 33 17.99 -1.63 36.34
CA PRO A 33 18.37 -0.67 35.30
C PRO A 33 18.83 -1.32 33.99
N ILE A 34 19.56 -2.45 34.07
CA ILE A 34 20.07 -3.15 32.89
C ILE A 34 18.94 -3.76 32.04
N SER A 35 17.96 -4.39 32.69
CA SER A 35 16.81 -5.02 32.05
C SER A 35 15.84 -3.98 31.52
N LEU A 36 15.57 -2.92 32.29
CA LEU A 36 14.79 -1.77 31.83
C LEU A 36 15.42 -1.10 30.62
N MET A 37 16.74 -0.89 30.63
CA MET A 37 17.45 -0.32 29.48
C MET A 37 17.28 -1.20 28.25
N GLY A 38 17.41 -2.53 28.38
CA GLY A 38 17.19 -3.46 27.27
C GLY A 38 15.75 -3.42 26.73
N ILE A 39 14.76 -3.38 27.61
CA ILE A 39 13.34 -3.26 27.23
C ILE A 39 13.07 -1.93 26.51
N LEU A 40 13.54 -0.81 27.08
CA LEU A 40 13.38 0.52 26.50
C LEU A 40 14.08 0.66 25.16
N ALA A 41 15.29 0.12 25.01
CA ALA A 41 16.01 0.08 23.74
C ALA A 41 15.25 -0.74 22.68
N GLY A 42 14.73 -1.91 23.07
CA GLY A 42 13.91 -2.75 22.21
C GLY A 42 12.63 -2.05 21.74
N ILE A 43 11.93 -1.37 22.65
CA ILE A 43 10.76 -0.55 22.33
C ILE A 43 11.14 0.59 21.38
N GLY A 44 12.21 1.34 21.68
CA GLY A 44 12.65 2.47 20.86
C GLY A 44 12.97 2.08 19.42
N ILE A 45 13.78 1.03 19.23
CA ILE A 45 14.10 0.50 17.89
C ILE A 45 12.83 0.00 17.19
N GLY A 46 11.98 -0.72 17.91
CA GLY A 46 10.71 -1.24 17.40
C GLY A 46 9.77 -0.13 16.92
N LEU A 47 9.68 0.99 17.64
CA LEU A 47 8.86 2.15 17.26
C LEU A 47 9.41 2.89 16.04
N ILE A 48 10.73 3.04 15.91
CA ILE A 48 11.35 3.69 14.75
C ILE A 48 11.06 2.86 13.49
N ILE A 49 11.40 1.57 13.51
CA ILE A 49 11.19 0.68 12.35
C ILE A 49 9.70 0.51 12.08
N GLY A 50 8.90 0.27 13.11
CA GLY A 50 7.45 0.13 13.01
C GLY A 50 6.77 1.39 12.47
N GLY A 51 7.24 2.58 12.86
CA GLY A 51 6.77 3.86 12.36
C GLY A 51 7.05 4.04 10.87
N ILE A 52 8.27 3.73 10.41
CA ILE A 52 8.64 3.79 8.98
C ILE A 52 7.80 2.81 8.17
N VAL A 53 7.74 1.55 8.59
CA VAL A 53 6.99 0.50 7.88
C VAL A 53 5.48 0.82 7.88
N GLY A 54 4.96 1.33 8.98
CA GLY A 54 3.57 1.78 9.10
C GLY A 54 3.24 2.95 8.18
N TYR A 55 4.13 3.95 8.09
CA TYR A 55 3.97 5.09 7.20
C TYR A 55 3.96 4.65 5.72
N VAL A 56 4.91 3.82 5.31
CA VAL A 56 4.98 3.28 3.93
C VAL A 56 3.74 2.45 3.60
N SER A 57 3.26 1.61 4.52
CA SER A 57 2.06 0.80 4.31
C SER A 57 0.78 1.64 4.13
N LYS A 58 0.67 2.78 4.80
CA LYS A 58 -0.47 3.70 4.61
C LYS A 58 -0.35 4.51 3.32
N GLY A 59 0.86 4.92 2.96
CA GLY A 59 1.14 5.62 1.70
C GLY A 59 0.84 4.75 0.47
N SER A 60 1.15 3.46 0.51
CA SER A 60 0.82 2.56 -0.61
C SER A 60 -0.68 2.36 -0.77
N ALA A 61 -1.43 2.24 0.33
CA ALA A 61 -2.88 2.09 0.31
C ALA A 61 -3.58 3.33 -0.28
N LEU A 62 -3.12 4.54 0.09
CA LEU A 62 -3.63 5.78 -0.48
C LEU A 62 -3.32 5.87 -1.99
N LYS A 63 -2.12 5.44 -2.40
CA LYS A 63 -1.71 5.43 -3.80
C LYS A 63 -2.49 4.42 -4.64
N GLU A 64 -2.89 3.29 -4.06
CA GLU A 64 -3.74 2.29 -4.73
C GLU A 64 -5.17 2.79 -4.95
N GLU A 65 -5.76 3.49 -3.98
CA GLU A 65 -7.08 4.10 -4.16
C GLU A 65 -7.07 5.20 -5.22
N HIS A 66 -6.05 6.08 -5.21
CA HIS A 66 -5.89 7.08 -6.26
C HIS A 66 -5.70 6.45 -7.63
N ARG A 67 -4.85 5.43 -7.74
CA ARG A 67 -4.62 4.71 -9.01
C ARG A 67 -5.90 4.05 -9.53
N ARG A 68 -6.73 3.46 -8.66
CA ARG A 68 -8.04 2.90 -9.06
C ARG A 68 -8.99 3.97 -9.60
N ARG A 69 -9.02 5.16 -8.98
CA ARG A 69 -9.88 6.27 -9.43
C ARG A 69 -9.41 6.84 -10.77
N GLU A 70 -8.11 7.06 -10.94
CA GLU A 70 -7.54 7.51 -12.23
C GLU A 70 -7.82 6.50 -13.35
N LEU A 71 -7.59 5.20 -13.11
CA LEU A 71 -7.88 4.17 -14.10
C LEU A 71 -9.36 4.11 -14.49
N ALA A 72 -10.28 4.39 -13.57
CA ALA A 72 -11.70 4.46 -13.86
C ALA A 72 -12.05 5.69 -14.72
N GLN A 73 -11.42 6.84 -14.48
CA GLN A 73 -11.61 8.04 -15.29
C GLN A 73 -11.03 7.87 -16.70
N LEU A 74 -9.81 7.35 -16.81
CA LEU A 74 -9.16 7.04 -18.09
C LEU A 74 -9.97 6.07 -18.95
N ARG A 75 -10.64 5.08 -18.35
CA ARG A 75 -11.53 4.17 -19.08
C ARG A 75 -12.76 4.89 -19.64
N LYS A 76 -13.36 5.83 -18.88
CA LYS A 76 -14.49 6.63 -19.36
C LYS A 76 -14.09 7.55 -20.50
N GLU A 77 -12.98 8.25 -20.38
CA GLU A 77 -12.45 9.11 -21.45
C GLU A 77 -12.13 8.32 -22.73
N LYS A 78 -11.53 7.13 -22.59
CA LYS A 78 -11.29 6.22 -23.72
C LYS A 78 -12.59 5.87 -24.45
N GLU A 79 -13.64 5.55 -23.70
CA GLU A 79 -14.94 5.16 -24.25
C GLU A 79 -15.64 6.33 -24.96
N GLU A 80 -15.51 7.55 -24.44
CA GLU A 80 -16.02 8.77 -25.09
C GLU A 80 -15.22 9.13 -26.36
N LEU A 81 -13.89 8.99 -26.32
CA LEU A 81 -13.02 9.21 -27.48
C LEU A 81 -13.29 8.21 -28.59
N GLU A 82 -13.51 6.93 -28.27
CA GLU A 82 -13.89 5.91 -29.26
C GLU A 82 -15.25 6.22 -29.89
N LYS A 83 -16.24 6.67 -29.10
CA LYS A 83 -17.53 7.12 -29.63
C LYS A 83 -17.40 8.34 -30.55
N GLN A 84 -16.57 9.33 -30.17
CA GLN A 84 -16.31 10.48 -31.04
C GLN A 84 -15.56 10.09 -32.32
N ALA A 85 -14.59 9.18 -32.24
CA ALA A 85 -13.85 8.70 -33.39
C ALA A 85 -14.77 7.97 -34.39
N LEU A 86 -15.66 7.10 -33.89
CA LEU A 86 -16.69 6.43 -34.70
C LEU A 86 -17.65 7.44 -35.34
N ALA A 87 -18.11 8.44 -34.58
CA ALA A 87 -18.97 9.49 -35.11
C ALA A 87 -18.29 10.33 -36.20
N ASN A 88 -17.02 10.67 -36.03
CA ASN A 88 -16.23 11.41 -37.01
C ASN A 88 -15.94 10.58 -38.27
N GLN A 89 -15.70 9.27 -38.13
CA GLN A 89 -15.56 8.36 -39.27
C GLN A 89 -16.86 8.24 -40.07
N HIS A 90 -18.01 8.10 -39.41
CA HIS A 90 -19.31 8.09 -40.07
C HIS A 90 -19.66 9.42 -40.73
N ALA A 91 -19.27 10.56 -40.13
CA ALA A 91 -19.42 11.88 -40.75
C ALA A 91 -18.54 12.04 -42.00
N ALA A 92 -17.28 11.56 -41.95
CA ALA A 92 -16.37 11.58 -43.09
C ALA A 92 -16.83 10.66 -44.23
N GLU A 93 -17.40 9.48 -43.92
CA GLU A 93 -18.00 8.60 -44.91
C GLU A 93 -19.25 9.20 -45.56
N LYS A 94 -20.13 9.87 -44.79
CA LYS A 94 -21.29 10.58 -45.33
C LYS A 94 -20.87 11.69 -46.28
N LEU A 95 -19.89 12.51 -45.92
CA LEU A 95 -19.35 13.57 -46.78
C LEU A 95 -18.72 13.02 -48.07
N LYS A 96 -18.12 11.83 -48.01
CA LYS A 96 -17.56 11.15 -49.20
C LYS A 96 -18.64 10.55 -50.11
N ASN A 97 -19.77 10.13 -49.54
CA ASN A 97 -20.92 9.58 -50.27
C ASN A 97 -21.85 10.68 -50.85
N GLU A 98 -21.88 11.88 -50.25
CA GLU A 98 -22.59 13.05 -50.81
C GLU A 98 -21.82 13.80 -51.91
N ASN A 99 -20.55 13.44 -52.20
CA ASN A 99 -19.80 14.02 -53.32
C ASN A 99 -19.43 13.01 -54.42
N PRO A 100 -20.41 12.36 -55.10
CA PRO A 100 -20.17 11.79 -56.42
C PRO A 100 -20.44 12.88 -57.48
N GLN A 101 -19.39 13.22 -58.22
CA GLN A 101 -19.39 13.97 -59.48
C GLN A 101 -19.41 15.51 -59.40
N ASN A 102 -18.26 16.11 -59.69
CA ASN A 102 -18.20 17.04 -60.82
C ASN A 102 -16.78 17.09 -61.42
N PHE A 103 -16.54 16.28 -62.44
CA PHE A 103 -15.48 16.49 -63.42
C PHE A 103 -16.06 16.07 -64.78
N TYR A 104 -16.58 17.06 -65.50
CA TYR A 104 -16.77 17.05 -66.95
C TYR A 104 -15.57 17.75 -67.60
#